data_AF-A0A316VKX4-F1
#
_entry.id   AF-A0A316VKX4-F1
#
_cell.length_a   1.000
_cell.length_b   1.000
_cell.length_c   1.000
_cell.angle_alpha   90.00
_cell.angle_beta   90.00
_cell.angle_gamma   90.00
#
_symmetry.space_group_name_H-M   'P 1'
#
loop_
_entity.id
_entity.type
_entity.pdbx_description
1 polymer ?
#
loop_
_entity_poly.entity_id
_entity_poly.type
_entity_poly.pdbx_seq_one_letter_code
_entity_poly.pdbx_strand_id
1 'polypeptide(L)'
;MASYGLLALSTAISAFTYSHIWLNDSAFKQSIPKVVKACGTLVPFTSLREADPVTALRELICVRLSFLRLLYADQAGFGALLVFASVFVPFFLRLSYQAASPNTRSLLQGPILPTLAVLITSADVLLIGSGVALFIPTLIALLYTLGASPSKASALPKLPCPAQAVYGANLTAAFLSAFFIGTLMYDEELTSTEFWWEQFVPEQVLQYTNILTHVNDLFSNVYPVVILPILWLGYHSVKRIHNEEDAKKQLDYYLAAEIAYGFERTWAYYRQAGLLSFLAYLYGVSQIYRGVVATKKIPGPATQYILLVSLLITLASLTIAIVDAQSAPDDGLDEEAKKAIERAPAGNPGVEDNIKVLAVLSLVTGPSMAFMLWYAHQEEIRGWKGRRAWRQNSASKGELAVK
;
A
#
# COMPACT_ATOMS: atom_id res chain seq x y z
N MET A 1 -1.76 -15.59 18.63
CA MET A 1 -0.52 -15.29 19.40
C MET A 1 0.58 -14.67 18.53
N ALA A 2 0.89 -15.22 17.35
CA ALA A 2 1.95 -14.68 16.47
C ALA A 2 1.74 -13.21 16.03
N SER A 3 0.51 -12.80 15.73
CA SER A 3 0.16 -11.42 15.34
C SER A 3 0.44 -10.40 16.45
N TYR A 4 0.09 -10.71 17.70
CA TYR A 4 0.37 -9.86 18.85
C TYR A 4 1.87 -9.70 19.14
N GLY A 5 2.67 -10.75 18.90
CA GLY A 5 4.13 -10.67 19.01
C GLY A 5 4.74 -9.69 18.00
N LEU A 6 4.26 -9.71 16.74
CA LEU A 6 4.70 -8.75 15.72
C LEU A 6 4.23 -7.32 16.02
N LEU A 7 3.02 -7.14 16.54
CA LEU A 7 2.55 -5.83 16.98
C LEU A 7 3.41 -5.27 18.12
N ALA A 8 3.77 -6.10 19.10
CA ALA A 8 4.66 -5.70 20.19
C ALA A 8 6.06 -5.33 19.66
N LEU A 9 6.62 -6.13 18.75
CA LEU A 9 7.90 -5.83 18.11
C LEU A 9 7.87 -4.53 17.32
N SER A 10 6.85 -4.33 16.48
CA SER A 10 6.66 -3.10 15.70
C SER A 10 6.54 -1.89 16.61
N THR A 11 5.75 -1.99 17.69
CA THR A 11 5.60 -0.93 18.70
C THR A 11 6.93 -0.63 19.39
N ALA A 12 7.68 -1.65 19.78
CA ALA A 12 8.98 -1.49 20.43
C ALA A 12 10.01 -0.82 19.50
N ILE A 13 10.06 -1.21 18.21
CA ILE A 13 10.90 -0.56 17.21
C ILE A 13 10.49 0.90 17.02
N SER A 14 9.21 1.20 16.87
CA SER A 14 8.70 2.58 16.75
C SER A 14 9.08 3.42 17.98
N ALA A 15 8.86 2.90 19.20
CA ALA A 15 9.14 3.58 20.45
C ALA A 15 10.64 3.80 20.69
N PHE A 16 11.46 2.76 20.45
CA PHE A 16 12.92 2.85 20.55
C PHE A 16 13.47 3.90 19.59
N THR A 17 13.05 3.84 18.33
CA THR A 17 13.47 4.78 17.29
C THR A 17 13.03 6.19 17.64
N TYR A 18 11.77 6.40 18.00
CA TYR A 18 11.26 7.70 18.41
C TYR A 18 12.09 8.28 19.56
N SER A 19 12.39 7.46 20.58
CA SER A 19 13.21 7.88 21.71
C SER A 19 14.64 8.24 21.31
N HIS A 20 15.31 7.40 20.51
CA HIS A 20 16.75 7.55 20.26
C HIS A 20 17.07 8.49 19.11
N ILE A 21 16.30 8.39 18.01
CA ILE A 21 16.51 9.22 16.82
C ILE A 21 15.78 10.54 16.97
N TRP A 22 14.61 10.58 17.62
CA TRP A 22 13.81 11.80 17.59
C TRP A 22 13.85 12.64 18.85
N LEU A 23 13.83 12.04 20.03
CA LEU A 23 13.97 12.80 21.28
C LEU A 23 15.43 13.18 21.56
N ASN A 24 16.39 12.34 21.19
CA ASN A 24 17.80 12.49 21.62
C ASN A 24 18.76 12.99 20.52
N ASP A 25 18.45 12.85 19.24
CA ASP A 25 19.36 13.31 18.17
C ASP A 25 19.18 14.82 17.92
N SER A 26 20.08 15.61 18.50
CA SER A 26 20.14 17.05 18.29
C SER A 26 20.50 17.42 16.85
N ALA A 27 21.23 16.57 16.10
CA ALA A 27 21.57 16.82 14.70
C ALA A 27 20.36 16.62 13.78
N PHE A 28 19.55 15.59 14.02
CA PHE A 28 18.29 15.39 13.29
C PHE A 28 17.30 16.52 13.61
N LYS A 29 17.14 16.90 14.89
CA LYS A 29 16.35 18.09 15.29
C LYS A 29 16.88 19.40 14.71
N GLN A 30 18.18 19.55 14.47
CA GLN A 30 18.77 20.73 13.83
C GLN A 30 18.64 20.70 12.29
N SER A 31 18.38 19.53 11.71
CA SER A 31 18.15 19.38 10.26
C SER A 31 16.72 19.76 9.85
N ILE A 32 15.70 19.53 10.69
CA ILE A 32 14.30 19.94 10.40
C ILE A 32 14.19 21.45 10.17
N PRO A 33 14.75 22.33 11.03
CA PRO A 33 14.72 23.77 10.81
C PRO A 33 15.44 24.20 9.53
N LYS A 34 16.39 23.42 9.00
CA LYS A 34 17.06 23.71 7.71
C LYS A 34 16.15 23.37 6.51
N VAL A 35 15.41 22.26 6.58
CA VAL A 35 14.38 21.88 5.60
C VAL A 35 13.24 22.91 5.61
N VAL A 36 12.84 23.37 6.79
CA VAL A 36 11.80 24.39 6.97
C VAL A 36 12.31 25.80 6.59
N LYS A 37 13.59 26.12 6.83
CA LYS A 37 14.20 27.41 6.39
C LYS A 37 14.30 27.55 4.87
N ALA A 38 14.49 26.46 4.14
CA ALA A 38 14.59 26.48 2.68
C ALA A 38 13.28 26.96 2.01
N CYS A 39 12.16 26.92 2.73
CA CYS A 39 10.85 27.38 2.27
C CYS A 39 10.59 28.88 2.44
N GLY A 40 11.59 29.66 2.89
CA GLY A 40 11.52 31.13 2.86
C GLY A 40 10.73 31.79 3.99
N THR A 41 10.01 31.03 4.81
CA THR A 41 9.27 31.58 5.95
C THR A 41 9.43 30.66 7.16
N LEU A 42 10.12 31.16 8.20
CA LEU A 42 10.02 30.66 9.57
C LEU A 42 8.58 30.95 10.03
N VAL A 43 7.60 30.20 9.54
CA VAL A 43 6.25 30.20 10.08
C VAL A 43 6.33 29.27 11.29
N PRO A 44 6.41 29.78 12.54
CA PRO A 44 6.28 28.90 13.70
C PRO A 44 4.99 28.10 13.58
N PHE A 45 4.99 26.85 14.03
CA PHE A 45 3.87 25.90 13.87
C PHE A 45 2.51 26.47 14.32
N THR A 46 2.51 27.45 15.22
CA THR A 46 1.36 28.22 15.66
C THR A 46 0.67 29.03 14.55
N SER A 47 1.40 29.57 13.57
CA SER A 47 0.81 30.39 12.49
C SER A 47 0.33 29.57 11.27
N LEU A 48 0.72 28.30 11.13
CA LEU A 48 0.08 27.37 10.18
C LEU A 48 -1.37 27.06 10.56
N ARG A 49 -1.70 27.16 11.86
CA ARG A 49 -3.05 26.92 12.39
C ARG A 49 -4.01 28.09 12.13
N GLU A 50 -3.45 29.28 11.90
CA GLU A 50 -4.16 30.54 11.64
C GLU A 50 -4.08 30.97 10.16
N ALA A 51 -3.26 30.27 9.36
CA ALA A 51 -3.13 30.52 7.93
C ALA A 51 -4.41 30.14 7.17
N ASP A 52 -4.70 30.89 6.11
CA ASP A 52 -5.73 30.47 5.17
C ASP A 52 -5.35 29.13 4.52
N PRO A 53 -6.34 28.33 4.07
CA PRO A 53 -6.10 26.98 3.54
C PRO A 53 -5.12 26.93 2.35
N VAL A 54 -5.03 28.00 1.55
CA VAL A 54 -4.15 28.07 0.39
C VAL A 54 -2.70 28.27 0.82
N THR A 55 -2.46 29.15 1.79
CA THR A 55 -1.14 29.34 2.40
C THR A 55 -0.67 28.09 3.13
N ALA A 56 -1.54 27.44 3.91
CA ALA A 56 -1.21 26.18 4.59
C ALA A 56 -0.84 25.06 3.61
N LEU A 57 -1.57 24.96 2.49
CA LEU A 57 -1.28 24.00 1.42
C LEU A 57 0.07 24.29 0.75
N ARG A 58 0.39 25.56 0.47
CA ARG A 58 1.67 25.96 -0.16
C ARG A 58 2.88 25.60 0.70
N GLU A 59 2.81 25.88 2.00
CA GLU A 59 3.88 25.56 2.95
C GLU A 59 4.08 24.04 3.08
N LEU A 60 2.98 23.27 3.12
CA LEU A 60 3.00 21.80 3.15
C LEU A 60 3.70 21.22 1.90
N ILE A 61 3.41 21.76 0.72
CA ILE A 61 4.08 21.38 -0.54
C ILE A 61 5.56 21.68 -0.48
N CYS A 62 5.94 22.87 -0.01
CA CYS A 62 7.35 23.24 0.05
C CYS A 62 8.14 22.33 1.00
N VAL A 63 7.59 22.00 2.16
CA VAL A 63 8.21 21.06 3.11
C VAL A 63 8.35 19.67 2.48
N ARG A 64 7.33 19.20 1.75
CA ARG A 64 7.37 17.92 1.02
C ARG A 64 8.46 17.88 -0.03
N LEU A 65 8.54 18.91 -0.88
CA LEU A 65 9.55 19.02 -1.92
C LEU A 65 10.96 19.09 -1.33
N SER A 66 11.12 19.79 -0.21
CA SER A 66 12.41 19.88 0.49
C SER A 66 12.85 18.55 1.11
N PHE A 67 11.91 17.75 1.62
CA PHE A 67 12.20 16.37 2.07
C PHE A 67 12.65 15.48 0.93
N LEU A 68 11.91 15.53 -0.18
CA LEU A 68 12.21 14.75 -1.37
C LEU A 68 13.59 15.15 -1.90
N ARG A 69 13.88 16.46 -1.99
CA ARG A 69 15.22 16.96 -2.35
C ARG A 69 16.32 16.39 -1.45
N LEU A 70 16.10 16.28 -0.14
CA LEU A 70 17.08 15.65 0.75
C LEU A 70 17.30 14.17 0.45
N LEU A 71 16.25 13.43 0.08
CA LEU A 71 16.37 12.02 -0.32
C LEU A 71 17.02 11.88 -1.71
N TYR A 72 16.80 12.84 -2.61
CA TYR A 72 17.44 12.87 -3.93
C TYR A 72 18.90 13.30 -3.88
N ALA A 73 19.29 14.09 -2.89
CA ALA A 73 20.65 14.63 -2.75
C ALA A 73 21.73 13.55 -2.59
N ASP A 74 21.37 12.31 -2.20
CA ASP A 74 22.28 11.18 -2.23
C ASP A 74 21.67 9.94 -2.91
N GLN A 75 22.53 9.18 -3.59
CA GLN A 75 22.14 7.98 -4.33
C GLN A 75 21.49 6.91 -3.40
N ALA A 76 21.89 6.90 -2.12
CA ALA A 76 21.33 5.99 -1.13
C ALA A 76 19.89 6.38 -0.74
N GLY A 77 19.59 7.67 -0.59
CA GLY A 77 18.27 8.22 -0.32
C GLY A 77 17.29 7.96 -1.45
N PHE A 78 17.75 8.12 -2.69
CA PHE A 78 16.99 7.73 -3.88
C PHE A 78 16.62 6.24 -3.85
N GLY A 79 17.60 5.38 -3.57
CA GLY A 79 17.36 3.95 -3.44
C GLY A 79 16.40 3.60 -2.30
N ALA A 80 16.47 4.30 -1.16
CA ALA A 80 15.55 4.13 -0.06
C ALA A 80 14.11 4.53 -0.40
N LEU A 81 13.91 5.59 -1.19
CA LEU A 81 12.58 5.99 -1.67
C LEU A 81 11.96 4.91 -2.58
N LEU A 82 12.75 4.27 -3.43
CA LEU A 82 12.31 3.15 -4.26
C LEU A 82 11.93 1.92 -3.44
N VAL A 83 12.73 1.59 -2.43
CA VAL A 83 12.39 0.53 -1.46
C VAL A 83 11.08 0.86 -0.75
N PHE A 84 10.89 2.12 -0.32
CA PHE A 84 9.64 2.57 0.28
C PHE A 84 8.44 2.43 -0.65
N ALA A 85 8.55 2.90 -1.89
CA ALA A 85 7.49 2.76 -2.89
C ALA A 85 7.15 1.28 -3.14
N SER A 86 8.16 0.41 -3.19
CA SER A 86 7.98 -1.03 -3.37
C SER A 86 7.17 -1.69 -2.26
N VAL A 87 7.20 -1.16 -1.02
CA VAL A 87 6.43 -1.68 0.12
C VAL A 87 5.12 -0.95 0.36
N PHE A 88 5.11 0.37 0.16
CA PHE A 88 3.96 1.20 0.42
C PHE A 88 2.83 0.98 -0.60
N VAL A 89 3.14 0.96 -1.90
CA VAL A 89 2.09 0.86 -2.94
C VAL A 89 1.29 -0.44 -2.81
N PRO A 90 1.92 -1.63 -2.67
CA PRO A 90 1.18 -2.88 -2.48
C PRO A 90 0.42 -2.95 -1.15
N PHE A 91 1.01 -2.40 -0.09
CA PHE A 91 0.34 -2.29 1.21
C PHE A 91 -0.93 -1.44 1.11
N PHE A 92 -0.83 -0.27 0.48
CA PHE A 92 -1.97 0.61 0.24
C PHE A 92 -3.03 -0.05 -0.67
N LEU A 93 -2.60 -0.75 -1.72
CA LEU A 93 -3.50 -1.51 -2.60
C LEU A 93 -4.27 -2.58 -1.82
N ARG A 94 -3.58 -3.34 -0.95
CA ARG A 94 -4.21 -4.34 -0.07
C ARG A 94 -5.27 -3.70 0.81
N LEU A 95 -4.94 -2.61 1.51
CA LEU A 95 -5.89 -1.91 2.38
C LEU A 95 -7.08 -1.36 1.60
N SER A 96 -6.86 -0.86 0.39
CA SER A 96 -7.92 -0.33 -0.48
C SER A 96 -8.90 -1.41 -0.92
N TYR A 97 -8.40 -2.61 -1.30
CA TYR A 97 -9.27 -3.74 -1.61
C TYR A 97 -10.04 -4.23 -0.38
N GLN A 98 -9.40 -4.23 0.80
CA GLN A 98 -10.06 -4.60 2.05
C GLN A 98 -11.14 -3.59 2.45
N ALA A 99 -10.91 -2.30 2.20
CA ALA A 99 -11.85 -1.23 2.47
C ALA A 99 -13.09 -1.29 1.58
N ALA A 100 -12.91 -1.70 0.33
CA ALA A 100 -13.96 -1.86 -0.66
C ALA A 100 -14.68 -3.22 -0.60
N SER A 101 -14.11 -4.20 0.09
CA SER A 101 -14.63 -5.57 0.13
C SER A 101 -15.89 -5.69 1.01
N PRO A 102 -16.97 -6.31 0.52
CA PRO A 102 -18.20 -6.52 1.30
C PRO A 102 -18.00 -7.41 2.54
N ASN A 103 -16.89 -8.16 2.60
CA ASN A 103 -16.61 -9.12 3.67
C ASN A 103 -15.98 -8.50 4.93
N THR A 104 -15.29 -7.38 4.75
CA THR A 104 -14.38 -6.79 5.74
C THR A 104 -14.78 -5.36 6.09
N ARG A 105 -15.66 -4.76 5.30
CA ARG A 105 -16.02 -3.37 5.42
C ARG A 105 -16.62 -3.00 6.79
N SER A 106 -15.96 -2.09 7.48
CA SER A 106 -16.42 -1.44 8.70
C SER A 106 -15.95 0.01 8.67
N LEU A 107 -16.40 0.87 9.59
CA LEU A 107 -15.83 2.23 9.69
C LEU A 107 -14.30 2.16 9.89
N LEU A 108 -13.84 1.20 10.69
CA LEU A 108 -12.42 0.95 10.98
C LEU A 108 -11.66 0.47 9.74
N GLN A 109 -12.11 -0.59 9.07
CA GLN A 109 -11.39 -1.18 7.93
C GLN A 109 -11.65 -0.50 6.58
N GLY A 110 -12.75 0.26 6.48
CA GLY A 110 -13.21 0.96 5.27
C GLY A 110 -12.48 2.28 5.06
N PRO A 111 -13.01 3.43 5.52
CA PRO A 111 -12.36 4.72 5.31
C PRO A 111 -11.11 4.94 6.17
N ILE A 112 -11.05 4.40 7.41
CA ILE A 112 -9.98 4.74 8.35
C ILE A 112 -8.62 4.17 7.93
N LEU A 113 -8.50 2.86 7.59
CA LEU A 113 -7.18 2.28 7.27
C LEU A 113 -6.52 2.88 6.01
N PRO A 114 -7.21 3.05 4.87
CA PRO A 114 -6.61 3.71 3.70
C PRO A 114 -6.23 5.16 3.99
N THR A 115 -7.04 5.89 4.78
CA THR A 115 -6.71 7.25 5.22
C THR A 115 -5.42 7.26 6.03
N LEU A 116 -5.32 6.38 7.04
CA LEU A 116 -4.10 6.24 7.83
C LEU A 116 -2.89 5.86 6.96
N ALA A 117 -3.06 4.98 5.98
CA ALA A 117 -1.97 4.62 5.08
C ALA A 117 -1.50 5.84 4.25
N VAL A 118 -2.42 6.66 3.76
CA VAL A 118 -2.11 7.89 3.02
C VAL A 118 -1.40 8.91 3.93
N LEU A 119 -1.70 8.92 5.23
CA LEU A 119 -0.95 9.73 6.20
C LEU A 119 0.52 9.29 6.33
N ILE A 120 0.88 8.04 6.05
CA ILE A 120 2.30 7.60 6.04
C ILE A 120 3.10 8.38 4.98
N THR A 121 2.45 8.75 3.88
CA THR A 121 3.07 9.48 2.76
C THR A 121 2.95 11.00 2.86
N SER A 122 2.23 11.53 3.86
CA SER A 122 2.11 12.98 4.01
C SER A 122 3.39 13.56 4.62
N ALA A 123 3.85 14.68 4.06
CA ALA A 123 5.06 15.34 4.51
C ALA A 123 4.93 15.82 5.96
N ASP A 124 3.75 16.27 6.37
CA ASP A 124 3.49 16.67 7.76
C ASP A 124 3.73 15.52 8.73
N VAL A 125 3.38 14.29 8.37
CA VAL A 125 3.55 13.14 9.25
C VAL A 125 4.97 12.60 9.20
N LEU A 126 5.61 12.63 8.02
CA LEU A 126 7.00 12.21 7.83
C LEU A 126 8.01 13.18 8.45
N LEU A 127 7.74 14.49 8.44
CA LEU A 127 8.69 15.53 8.88
C LEU A 127 8.26 16.34 10.10
N ILE A 128 6.98 16.72 10.18
CA ILE A 128 6.49 17.71 11.15
C ILE A 128 5.86 17.04 12.38
N GLY A 129 5.33 15.84 12.21
CA GLY A 129 4.50 15.13 13.17
C GLY A 129 5.29 14.48 14.29
N SER A 130 6.47 15.00 14.64
CA SER A 130 7.29 14.47 15.73
C SER A 130 7.47 12.95 15.61
N GLY A 131 7.65 12.35 14.41
CA GLY A 131 7.97 10.92 14.29
C GLY A 131 6.75 10.00 14.48
N VAL A 132 5.55 10.57 14.50
CA VAL A 132 4.27 9.85 14.53
C VAL A 132 4.12 8.89 13.35
N ALA A 133 4.73 9.16 12.19
CA ALA A 133 4.73 8.24 11.04
C ALA A 133 5.20 6.82 11.41
N LEU A 134 6.16 6.71 12.36
CA LEU A 134 6.69 5.44 12.81
C LEU A 134 5.63 4.57 13.51
N PHE A 135 4.58 5.18 14.06
CA PHE A 135 3.51 4.46 14.75
C PHE A 135 2.34 4.12 13.84
N ILE A 136 2.20 4.78 12.69
CA ILE A 136 1.04 4.59 11.81
C ILE A 136 0.96 3.17 11.23
N PRO A 137 2.02 2.55 10.69
CA PRO A 137 1.94 1.16 10.23
C PRO A 137 1.50 0.20 11.34
N THR A 138 2.02 0.39 12.56
CA THR A 138 1.65 -0.39 13.75
C THR A 138 0.19 -0.17 14.12
N LEU A 139 -0.30 1.08 14.10
CA LEU A 139 -1.69 1.42 14.36
C LEU A 139 -2.62 0.79 13.31
N ILE A 140 -2.26 0.83 12.03
CA ILE A 140 -3.01 0.17 10.96
C ILE A 140 -3.11 -1.33 11.23
N ALA A 141 -1.98 -1.99 11.52
CA ALA A 141 -1.96 -3.42 11.82
C ALA A 141 -2.81 -3.77 13.06
N LEU A 142 -2.76 -2.94 14.11
CA LEU A 142 -3.58 -3.10 15.30
C LEU A 142 -5.06 -2.97 14.98
N LEU A 143 -5.46 -1.89 14.32
CA LEU A 143 -6.86 -1.64 13.95
C LEU A 143 -7.38 -2.71 12.97
N TYR A 144 -6.54 -3.18 12.06
CA TYR A 144 -6.87 -4.29 11.18
C TYR A 144 -7.15 -5.55 11.99
N THR A 145 -6.26 -5.90 12.93
CA THR A 145 -6.41 -7.05 13.84
C THR A 145 -7.69 -6.96 14.67
N LEU A 146 -8.01 -5.78 15.20
CA LEU A 146 -9.23 -5.55 15.98
C LEU A 146 -10.51 -5.64 15.12
N GLY A 147 -10.44 -5.24 13.85
CA GLY A 147 -11.57 -5.35 12.90
C GLY A 147 -11.75 -6.76 12.34
N ALA A 148 -10.70 -7.58 12.37
CA ALA A 148 -10.68 -8.96 11.89
C ALA A 148 -11.31 -9.94 12.90
N SER A 149 -12.52 -9.63 13.38
CA SER A 149 -13.33 -10.60 14.13
C SER A 149 -13.89 -11.65 13.17
N PRO A 150 -13.80 -12.95 13.50
CA PRO A 150 -14.47 -13.99 12.72
C PRO A 150 -15.98 -13.74 12.75
N SER A 151 -16.61 -13.57 11.59
CA SER A 151 -18.07 -13.44 11.55
C SER A 151 -18.70 -14.82 11.66
N LYS A 152 -19.83 -14.92 12.39
CA LYS A 152 -20.66 -16.13 12.47
C LYS A 152 -21.34 -16.48 11.13
N ALA A 153 -21.16 -15.66 10.09
CA ALA A 153 -21.56 -15.96 8.72
C ALA A 153 -20.62 -16.96 8.02
N SER A 154 -19.79 -17.68 8.78
CA SER A 154 -18.72 -18.58 8.33
C SER A 154 -19.17 -19.75 7.46
N ALA A 155 -20.47 -19.95 7.26
CA ALA A 155 -21.00 -21.01 6.39
C ALA A 155 -20.91 -20.67 4.90
N LEU A 156 -20.77 -19.40 4.50
CA LEU A 156 -20.67 -19.00 3.09
C LEU A 156 -19.32 -18.36 2.77
N PRO A 157 -18.74 -18.65 1.60
CA PRO A 157 -17.45 -18.09 1.20
C PRO A 157 -17.56 -16.60 0.94
N LYS A 158 -16.41 -15.92 1.06
CA LYS A 158 -16.28 -14.48 0.86
C LYS A 158 -16.79 -14.07 -0.54
N LEU A 159 -17.50 -12.95 -0.61
CA LEU A 159 -17.97 -12.33 -1.86
C LEU A 159 -16.85 -11.55 -2.56
N PRO A 160 -16.89 -11.38 -3.88
CA PRO A 160 -15.90 -10.58 -4.60
C PRO A 160 -15.98 -9.10 -4.19
N CYS A 161 -14.86 -8.39 -4.32
CA CYS A 161 -14.89 -6.93 -4.33
C CYS A 161 -15.59 -6.46 -5.62
N PRO A 162 -16.55 -5.50 -5.55
CA PRO A 162 -17.19 -4.97 -6.76
C PRO A 162 -16.16 -4.45 -7.75
N ALA A 163 -16.33 -4.72 -9.04
CA ALA A 163 -15.37 -4.36 -10.09
C ALA A 163 -15.05 -2.85 -10.08
N GLN A 164 -16.06 -1.99 -9.89
CA GLN A 164 -15.88 -0.54 -9.79
C GLN A 164 -14.90 -0.15 -8.67
N ALA A 165 -14.93 -0.87 -7.56
CA ALA A 165 -14.06 -0.58 -6.43
C ALA A 165 -12.64 -1.14 -6.62
N VAL A 166 -12.50 -2.28 -7.31
CA VAL A 166 -11.19 -2.76 -7.79
C VAL A 166 -10.57 -1.72 -8.73
N TYR A 167 -11.34 -1.17 -9.68
CA TYR A 167 -10.85 -0.10 -10.56
C TYR A 167 -10.49 1.18 -9.84
N GLY A 168 -11.33 1.64 -8.90
CA GLY A 168 -11.04 2.82 -8.09
C GLY A 168 -9.74 2.68 -7.30
N ALA A 169 -9.57 1.55 -6.61
CA ALA A 169 -8.36 1.25 -5.85
C ALA A 169 -7.10 1.18 -6.73
N ASN A 170 -7.20 0.53 -7.91
CA ASN A 170 -6.09 0.47 -8.86
C ASN A 170 -5.76 1.83 -9.47
N LEU A 171 -6.76 2.64 -9.78
CA LEU A 171 -6.57 3.97 -10.32
C LEU A 171 -5.84 4.85 -9.30
N THR A 172 -6.26 4.83 -8.03
CA THR A 172 -5.55 5.52 -6.95
C THR A 172 -4.12 4.98 -6.81
N ALA A 173 -3.91 3.66 -6.78
CA ALA A 173 -2.57 3.09 -6.69
C ALA A 173 -1.67 3.44 -7.88
N ALA A 174 -2.23 3.49 -9.10
CA ALA A 174 -1.54 3.94 -10.30
C ALA A 174 -1.19 5.43 -10.22
N PHE A 175 -2.10 6.28 -9.73
CA PHE A 175 -1.80 7.70 -9.46
C PHE A 175 -0.70 7.87 -8.41
N LEU A 176 -0.72 7.10 -7.33
CA LEU A 176 0.34 7.12 -6.33
C LEU A 176 1.69 6.70 -6.94
N SER A 177 1.68 5.65 -7.76
CA SER A 177 2.88 5.17 -8.46
C SER A 177 3.41 6.21 -9.45
N ALA A 178 2.52 6.81 -10.23
CA ALA A 178 2.85 7.88 -11.17
C ALA A 178 3.36 9.13 -10.45
N PHE A 179 2.84 9.45 -9.26
CA PHE A 179 3.38 10.51 -8.42
C PHE A 179 4.80 10.19 -7.98
N PHE A 180 5.07 8.98 -7.45
CA PHE A 180 6.44 8.60 -7.09
C PHE A 180 7.35 8.69 -8.33
N ILE A 181 6.96 8.13 -9.47
CA ILE A 181 7.73 8.22 -10.72
C ILE A 181 7.96 9.67 -11.16
N GLY A 182 6.92 10.50 -11.14
CA GLY A 182 7.02 11.92 -11.48
C GLY A 182 7.98 12.67 -10.56
N THR A 183 7.98 12.36 -9.26
CA THR A 183 8.99 12.90 -8.34
C THR A 183 10.39 12.35 -8.62
N LEU A 184 10.53 11.09 -9.05
CA LEU A 184 11.84 10.49 -9.41
C LEU A 184 12.43 11.15 -10.67
N MET A 185 11.58 11.67 -11.56
CA MET A 185 11.99 12.41 -12.75
C MET A 185 12.28 13.90 -12.47
N TYR A 186 11.92 14.40 -11.29
CA TYR A 186 12.12 15.79 -10.90
C TYR A 186 13.45 15.95 -10.15
N ASP A 187 14.52 16.13 -10.92
CA ASP A 187 15.83 16.53 -10.40
C ASP A 187 16.30 17.82 -11.11
N GLU A 188 16.39 18.91 -10.34
CA GLU A 188 16.84 20.22 -10.83
C GLU A 188 18.36 20.28 -11.04
N GLU A 189 19.17 19.48 -10.32
CA GLU A 189 20.64 19.47 -10.46
C GLU A 189 21.08 18.57 -11.64
N LEU A 190 20.30 17.51 -11.93
CA LEU A 190 20.47 16.66 -13.12
C LEU A 190 20.06 17.34 -14.44
N THR A 191 19.47 18.53 -14.43
CA THR A 191 19.30 19.33 -15.66
C THR A 191 20.63 19.75 -16.31
N SER A 192 21.75 19.56 -15.63
CA SER A 192 23.10 19.88 -16.12
C SER A 192 23.95 18.67 -16.56
N THR A 193 23.52 17.44 -16.27
CA THR A 193 24.29 16.22 -16.60
C THR A 193 23.41 15.22 -17.33
N GLU A 194 23.79 14.96 -18.59
CA GLU A 194 23.13 14.07 -19.57
C GLU A 194 22.32 12.95 -18.92
N PHE A 195 21.00 13.01 -19.09
CA PHE A 195 20.13 11.97 -18.58
C PHE A 195 20.31 10.70 -19.42
N TRP A 196 20.49 9.54 -18.79
CA TRP A 196 20.51 8.25 -19.49
C TRP A 196 19.20 7.93 -20.24
N TRP A 197 18.10 8.61 -19.90
CA TRP A 197 16.80 8.50 -20.59
C TRP A 197 16.60 9.53 -21.71
N GLU A 198 17.44 10.56 -21.85
CA GLU A 198 17.43 11.46 -23.03
C GLU A 198 17.71 10.70 -24.33
N GLN A 199 18.41 9.57 -24.26
CA GLN A 199 18.60 8.68 -25.41
C GLN A 199 17.32 7.94 -25.83
N PHE A 200 16.31 7.87 -24.95
CA PHE A 200 15.09 7.09 -25.14
C PHE A 200 13.83 7.95 -25.25
N VAL A 201 13.93 9.25 -24.95
CA VAL A 201 12.80 10.18 -24.94
C VAL A 201 12.96 11.17 -26.09
N PRO A 202 12.04 11.19 -27.07
CA PRO A 202 12.12 12.10 -28.21
C PRO A 202 12.23 13.55 -27.75
N GLU A 203 13.03 14.36 -28.45
CA GLU A 203 13.31 15.79 -28.16
C GLU A 203 12.03 16.64 -27.98
N GLN A 204 10.92 16.20 -28.57
CA GLN A 204 9.59 16.81 -28.44
C GLN A 204 8.97 16.65 -27.04
N VAL A 205 9.34 15.61 -26.30
CA VAL A 205 8.84 15.33 -24.95
C VAL A 205 9.58 16.15 -23.89
N LEU A 206 10.86 16.48 -24.13
CA LEU A 206 11.65 17.38 -23.28
C LEU A 206 11.08 18.80 -23.20
N GLN A 207 10.39 19.26 -24.25
CA GLN A 207 9.66 20.55 -24.23
C GLN A 207 8.46 20.55 -23.27
N TYR A 208 7.99 19.37 -22.86
CA TYR A 208 6.92 19.20 -21.88
C TYR A 208 7.43 19.00 -20.44
N THR A 209 8.70 19.27 -20.15
CA THR A 209 9.23 19.29 -18.77
C THR A 209 8.46 20.29 -17.88
N ASN A 210 7.98 21.41 -18.42
CA ASN A 210 7.03 22.30 -17.74
C ASN A 210 5.69 21.62 -17.39
N ILE A 211 5.23 20.64 -18.18
CA ILE A 211 4.05 19.83 -17.85
C ILE A 211 4.37 18.90 -16.68
N LEU A 212 5.56 18.31 -16.58
CA LEU A 212 5.96 17.50 -15.43
C LEU A 212 5.96 18.32 -14.13
N THR A 213 6.39 19.59 -14.17
CA THR A 213 6.29 20.52 -13.03
C THR A 213 4.83 20.76 -12.63
N HIS A 214 3.97 21.09 -13.59
CA HIS A 214 2.55 21.29 -13.35
C HIS A 214 1.83 20.00 -12.90
N VAL A 215 2.29 18.84 -13.36
CA VAL A 215 1.77 17.52 -12.99
C VAL A 215 2.22 17.16 -11.57
N ASN A 216 3.45 17.47 -11.16
CA ASN A 216 3.93 17.27 -9.79
C ASN A 216 3.23 18.23 -8.80
N ASP A 217 3.02 19.48 -9.19
CA ASP A 217 2.20 20.44 -8.43
C ASP A 217 0.74 19.98 -8.36
N LEU A 218 0.16 19.51 -9.46
CA LEU A 218 -1.19 18.94 -9.49
C LEU A 218 -1.26 17.71 -8.55
N PHE A 219 -0.32 16.77 -8.62
CA PHE A 219 -0.34 15.57 -7.77
C PHE A 219 -0.06 15.87 -6.29
N SER A 220 0.73 16.89 -5.99
CA SER A 220 0.99 17.33 -4.62
C SER A 220 -0.22 18.05 -4.02
N ASN A 221 -0.94 18.86 -4.81
CA ASN A 221 -2.17 19.56 -4.41
C ASN A 221 -3.42 18.66 -4.36
N VAL A 222 -3.45 17.59 -5.17
CA VAL A 222 -4.63 16.73 -5.38
C VAL A 222 -4.54 15.43 -4.57
N TYR A 223 -3.47 15.20 -3.79
CA TYR A 223 -3.29 13.99 -2.99
C TYR A 223 -4.52 13.60 -2.12
N PRO A 224 -5.22 14.54 -1.45
CA PRO A 224 -6.46 14.24 -0.73
C PRO A 224 -7.63 13.87 -1.66
N VAL A 225 -7.65 14.40 -2.88
CA VAL A 225 -8.68 14.13 -3.90
C VAL A 225 -8.50 12.74 -4.52
N VAL A 226 -7.26 12.27 -4.70
CA VAL A 226 -6.95 10.94 -5.28
C VAL A 226 -7.54 9.80 -4.45
N ILE A 227 -7.72 10.01 -3.14
CA ILE A 227 -8.30 9.02 -2.22
C ILE A 227 -9.83 9.15 -2.09
N LEU A 228 -10.42 10.27 -2.54
CA LEU A 228 -11.88 10.50 -2.45
C LEU A 228 -12.70 9.39 -3.12
N PRO A 229 -12.33 8.83 -4.28
CA PRO A 229 -13.04 7.68 -4.84
C PRO A 229 -13.07 6.48 -3.87
N ILE A 230 -11.95 6.18 -3.20
CA ILE A 230 -11.85 5.08 -2.22
C ILE A 230 -12.65 5.41 -0.96
N LEU A 231 -12.58 6.65 -0.46
CA LEU A 231 -13.36 7.09 0.70
C LEU A 231 -14.86 7.08 0.41
N TRP A 232 -15.25 7.54 -0.78
CA TRP A 232 -16.62 7.56 -1.25
C TRP A 232 -17.17 6.15 -1.40
N LEU A 233 -16.44 5.26 -2.09
CA LEU A 233 -16.80 3.84 -2.19
C LEU A 233 -16.83 3.16 -0.82
N GLY A 234 -15.85 3.48 0.03
CA GLY A 234 -15.74 3.02 1.41
C GLY A 234 -16.84 3.54 2.32
N TYR A 235 -17.48 4.66 2.00
CA TYR A 235 -18.61 5.23 2.75
C TYR A 235 -19.97 4.76 2.21
N HIS A 236 -20.11 4.60 0.88
CA HIS A 236 -21.39 4.32 0.22
C HIS A 236 -21.67 2.85 -0.16
N SER A 237 -20.70 1.93 -0.07
CA SER A 237 -20.97 0.52 -0.41
C SER A 237 -21.87 -0.21 0.62
N VAL A 238 -22.06 -1.52 0.49
CA VAL A 238 -22.96 -2.35 1.31
C VAL A 238 -22.36 -2.67 2.69
N LYS A 239 -23.19 -2.69 3.75
CA LYS A 239 -22.78 -3.06 5.13
C LYS A 239 -22.21 -4.49 5.18
N ARG A 240 -21.27 -4.76 6.10
CA ARG A 240 -20.73 -6.11 6.33
C ARG A 240 -21.85 -7.10 6.61
N ILE A 241 -21.79 -8.24 5.94
CA ILE A 241 -22.75 -9.32 6.15
C ILE A 241 -22.42 -10.06 7.45
N HIS A 242 -23.43 -10.26 8.30
CA HIS A 242 -23.29 -10.92 9.60
C HIS A 242 -24.04 -12.25 9.72
N ASN A 243 -24.95 -12.56 8.78
CA ASN A 243 -25.77 -13.77 8.77
C ASN A 243 -25.68 -14.49 7.41
N GLU A 244 -26.06 -15.76 7.38
CA GLU A 244 -26.05 -16.56 6.15
C GLU A 244 -27.15 -16.12 5.17
N GLU A 245 -28.30 -15.67 5.66
CA GLU A 245 -29.43 -15.26 4.83
C GLU A 245 -29.11 -14.01 3.99
N ASP A 246 -28.50 -12.98 4.58
CA ASP A 246 -28.12 -11.79 3.82
C ASP A 246 -26.94 -12.09 2.89
N ALA A 247 -26.08 -13.06 3.23
CA ALA A 247 -25.03 -13.53 2.34
C ALA A 247 -25.61 -14.22 1.09
N LYS A 248 -26.63 -15.08 1.24
CA LYS A 248 -27.35 -15.68 0.09
C LYS A 248 -28.03 -14.62 -0.76
N LYS A 249 -28.78 -13.71 -0.12
CA LYS A 249 -29.42 -12.57 -0.82
C LYS A 249 -28.39 -11.73 -1.57
N GLN A 250 -27.21 -11.51 -0.97
CA GLN A 250 -26.18 -10.72 -1.63
C GLN A 250 -25.52 -11.47 -2.79
N LEU A 251 -25.32 -12.78 -2.65
CA LEU A 251 -24.82 -13.66 -3.71
C LEU A 251 -25.76 -13.69 -4.92
N ASP A 252 -27.08 -13.55 -4.69
CA ASP A 252 -28.10 -13.48 -5.75
C ASP A 252 -27.99 -12.23 -6.63
N TYR A 253 -27.45 -11.13 -6.11
CA TYR A 253 -27.24 -9.93 -6.90
C TYR A 253 -26.09 -10.08 -7.90
N TYR A 254 -25.20 -11.06 -7.71
CA TYR A 254 -24.06 -11.27 -8.59
C TYR A 254 -24.34 -12.37 -9.61
N LEU A 255 -23.98 -12.10 -10.86
CA LEU A 255 -23.88 -13.14 -11.87
C LEU A 255 -22.61 -13.99 -11.64
N ALA A 256 -22.63 -15.26 -12.05
CA ALA A 256 -21.44 -16.12 -12.00
C ALA A 256 -20.21 -15.48 -12.67
N ALA A 257 -20.44 -14.79 -13.79
CA ALA A 257 -19.41 -14.07 -14.52
C ALA A 257 -18.83 -12.90 -13.70
N GLU A 258 -19.65 -12.19 -12.93
CA GLU A 258 -19.20 -11.08 -12.08
C GLU A 258 -18.39 -11.57 -10.88
N ILE A 259 -18.79 -12.72 -10.32
CA ILE A 259 -18.02 -13.39 -9.25
C ILE A 259 -16.65 -13.80 -9.77
N ALA A 260 -16.60 -14.49 -10.92
CA ALA A 260 -15.34 -14.87 -11.54
C ALA A 260 -14.49 -13.63 -11.83
N TYR A 261 -15.07 -12.63 -12.50
CA TYR A 261 -14.38 -11.43 -12.92
C TYR A 261 -13.80 -10.62 -11.77
N GLY A 262 -14.55 -10.45 -10.67
CA GLY A 262 -14.11 -9.68 -9.50
C GLY A 262 -12.85 -10.27 -8.88
N PHE A 263 -12.88 -11.57 -8.57
CA PHE A 263 -11.70 -12.26 -8.02
C PHE A 263 -10.54 -12.32 -9.01
N GLU A 264 -10.83 -12.58 -10.29
CA GLU A 264 -9.82 -12.65 -11.35
C GLU A 264 -9.04 -11.37 -11.54
N ARG A 265 -9.75 -10.24 -11.52
CA ARG A 265 -9.09 -8.93 -11.52
C ARG A 265 -8.26 -8.74 -10.26
N THR A 266 -8.79 -9.02 -9.07
CA THR A 266 -8.08 -8.81 -7.81
C THR A 266 -6.77 -9.60 -7.75
N TRP A 267 -6.77 -10.91 -8.03
CA TRP A 267 -5.54 -11.68 -8.00
C TRP A 267 -4.56 -11.31 -9.11
N ALA A 268 -5.05 -10.91 -10.30
CA ALA A 268 -4.19 -10.48 -11.39
C ALA A 268 -3.46 -9.17 -11.05
N TYR A 269 -4.17 -8.21 -10.47
CA TYR A 269 -3.59 -6.95 -10.03
C TYR A 269 -2.60 -7.13 -8.88
N TYR A 270 -2.83 -8.08 -7.97
CA TYR A 270 -1.80 -8.43 -6.98
C TYR A 270 -0.52 -8.93 -7.64
N ARG A 271 -0.60 -9.86 -8.60
CA ARG A 271 0.61 -10.33 -9.32
C ARG A 271 1.33 -9.19 -10.06
N GLN A 272 0.58 -8.29 -10.72
CA GLN A 272 1.14 -7.12 -11.39
C GLN A 272 1.82 -6.15 -10.41
N ALA A 273 1.16 -5.82 -9.31
CA ALA A 273 1.73 -4.96 -8.26
C ALA A 273 2.97 -5.61 -7.63
N GLY A 274 2.95 -6.92 -7.42
CA GLY A 274 4.11 -7.69 -6.95
C GLY A 274 5.31 -7.55 -7.88
N LEU A 275 5.10 -7.72 -9.19
CA LEU A 275 6.15 -7.57 -10.20
C LEU A 275 6.74 -6.15 -10.23
N LEU A 276 5.89 -5.13 -10.21
CA LEU A 276 6.34 -3.73 -10.18
C LEU A 276 7.14 -3.43 -8.91
N SER A 277 6.68 -3.93 -7.76
CA SER A 277 7.40 -3.81 -6.50
C SER A 277 8.74 -4.54 -6.50
N PHE A 278 8.82 -5.71 -7.13
CA PHE A 278 10.08 -6.42 -7.29
C PHE A 278 11.11 -5.57 -8.04
N LEU A 279 10.71 -4.99 -9.19
CA LEU A 279 11.59 -4.15 -9.98
C LEU A 279 12.04 -2.90 -9.21
N ALA A 280 11.11 -2.22 -8.53
CA ALA A 280 11.41 -1.07 -7.70
C ALA A 280 12.35 -1.42 -6.52
N TYR A 281 12.11 -2.56 -5.87
CA TYR A 281 12.91 -3.04 -4.75
C TYR A 281 14.35 -3.35 -5.19
N LEU A 282 14.54 -4.16 -6.24
CA LEU A 282 15.87 -4.51 -6.73
C LEU A 282 16.66 -3.27 -7.15
N TYR A 283 16.01 -2.38 -7.91
CA TYR A 283 16.65 -1.14 -8.34
C TYR A 283 17.01 -0.28 -7.12
N GLY A 284 16.09 -0.11 -6.17
CA GLY A 284 16.32 0.64 -4.94
C GLY A 284 17.48 0.10 -4.10
N VAL A 285 17.52 -1.21 -3.86
CA VAL A 285 18.62 -1.87 -3.12
C VAL A 285 19.95 -1.71 -3.86
N SER A 286 19.97 -1.83 -5.19
CA SER A 286 21.18 -1.58 -5.98
C SER A 286 21.68 -0.15 -5.82
N GLN A 287 20.78 0.84 -5.79
CA GLN A 287 21.16 2.24 -5.59
C GLN A 287 21.67 2.51 -4.17
N ILE A 288 21.04 1.92 -3.14
CA ILE A 288 21.55 1.98 -1.76
C ILE A 288 22.95 1.37 -1.69
N TYR A 289 23.15 0.18 -2.27
CA TYR A 289 24.43 -0.50 -2.27
C TYR A 289 25.51 0.36 -2.95
N ARG A 290 25.24 0.91 -4.14
CA ARG A 290 26.17 1.81 -4.85
C ARG A 290 26.44 3.07 -4.03
N GLY A 291 25.39 3.70 -3.52
CA GLY A 291 25.49 4.89 -2.68
C GLY A 291 26.35 4.67 -1.44
N VAL A 292 26.23 3.54 -0.76
CA VAL A 292 26.99 3.25 0.48
C VAL A 292 28.39 2.74 0.17
N VAL A 293 28.53 1.75 -0.71
CA VAL A 293 29.80 1.05 -0.94
C VAL A 293 30.74 1.87 -1.84
N ALA A 294 30.22 2.45 -2.93
CA ALA A 294 31.06 3.21 -3.85
C ALA A 294 31.47 4.55 -3.27
N THR A 295 30.58 5.23 -2.54
CA THR A 295 30.89 6.55 -1.95
C THR A 295 31.51 6.44 -0.54
N LYS A 296 31.42 5.27 0.10
CA LYS A 296 31.83 5.03 1.50
C LYS A 296 31.18 5.98 2.52
N LYS A 297 30.04 6.59 2.17
CA LYS A 297 29.28 7.47 3.05
C LYS A 297 28.21 6.69 3.78
N ILE A 298 28.06 7.01 5.07
CA ILE A 298 26.94 6.51 5.88
C ILE A 298 25.67 7.20 5.35
N PRO A 299 24.57 6.46 5.11
CA PRO A 299 23.30 7.05 4.70
C PRO A 299 22.86 8.16 5.64
N GLY A 300 22.37 9.27 5.09
CA GLY A 300 21.85 10.37 5.88
C GLY A 300 20.63 9.97 6.74
N PRO A 301 20.26 10.78 7.75
CA PRO A 301 19.12 10.52 8.63
C PRO A 301 17.79 10.31 7.89
N ALA A 302 17.53 11.07 6.82
CA ALA A 302 16.32 10.94 6.01
C ALA A 302 16.23 9.55 5.33
N THR A 303 17.34 9.08 4.77
CA THR A 303 17.47 7.76 4.14
C THR A 303 17.22 6.64 5.16
N GLN A 304 17.84 6.72 6.33
CA GLN A 304 17.63 5.75 7.42
C GLN A 304 16.18 5.74 7.90
N TYR A 305 15.58 6.92 8.06
CA TYR A 305 14.20 7.08 8.48
C TYR A 305 13.22 6.43 7.50
N ILE A 306 13.39 6.66 6.19
CA ILE A 306 12.53 6.04 5.17
C ILE A 306 12.69 4.52 5.11
N LEU A 307 13.91 4.00 5.24
CA LEU A 307 14.12 2.56 5.32
C LEU A 307 13.44 1.95 6.55
N LEU A 308 13.44 2.67 7.66
CA LEU A 308 12.74 2.22 8.86
C LEU A 308 11.22 2.24 8.70
N VAL A 309 10.64 3.30 8.13
CA VAL A 309 9.21 3.32 7.81
C VAL A 309 8.85 2.17 6.88
N SER A 310 9.71 1.87 5.90
CA SER A 310 9.54 0.73 4.97
C SER A 310 9.54 -0.62 5.70
N LEU A 311 10.43 -0.79 6.69
CA LEU A 311 10.45 -1.97 7.56
C LEU A 311 9.16 -2.09 8.37
N LEU A 312 8.67 -0.99 8.95
CA LEU A 312 7.43 -0.98 9.73
C LEU A 312 6.20 -1.31 8.88
N ILE A 313 6.13 -0.82 7.63
CA ILE A 313 5.10 -1.22 6.65
C ILE A 313 5.19 -2.71 6.35
N THR A 314 6.40 -3.25 6.22
CA THR A 314 6.64 -4.68 5.99
C THR A 314 6.13 -5.53 7.18
N LEU A 315 6.44 -5.12 8.41
CA LEU A 315 5.95 -5.78 9.62
C LEU A 315 4.42 -5.70 9.76
N ALA A 316 3.83 -4.55 9.42
CA ALA A 316 2.39 -4.39 9.38
C ALA A 316 1.75 -5.32 8.34
N SER A 317 2.33 -5.41 7.14
CA SER A 317 1.87 -6.31 6.07
C SER A 317 1.94 -7.78 6.48
N LEU A 318 3.02 -8.19 7.14
CA LEU A 318 3.16 -9.54 7.69
C LEU A 318 2.10 -9.84 8.75
N THR A 319 1.85 -8.86 9.64
CA THR A 319 0.81 -8.99 10.68
C THR A 319 -0.56 -9.17 10.05
N ILE A 320 -0.90 -8.36 9.03
CA ILE A 320 -2.15 -8.48 8.27
C ILE A 320 -2.28 -9.86 7.62
N ALA A 321 -1.22 -10.36 6.96
CA ALA A 321 -1.23 -11.68 6.36
C ALA A 321 -1.48 -12.81 7.38
N ILE A 322 -0.84 -12.72 8.56
CA ILE A 322 -1.06 -13.69 9.65
C ILE A 322 -2.50 -13.62 10.18
N VAL A 323 -3.05 -12.42 10.33
CA VAL A 323 -4.43 -12.22 10.78
C VAL A 323 -5.42 -12.76 9.74
N ASP A 324 -5.19 -12.50 8.45
CA ASP A 324 -5.99 -13.05 7.36
C ASP A 324 -5.98 -14.58 7.38
N ALA A 325 -4.81 -15.19 7.59
CA ALA A 325 -4.68 -16.65 7.69
C ALA A 325 -5.40 -17.21 8.94
N GLN A 326 -5.33 -16.52 10.07
CA GLN A 326 -5.98 -16.95 11.33
C GLN A 326 -7.50 -16.72 11.34
N SER A 327 -7.99 -15.77 10.54
CA SER A 327 -9.41 -15.39 10.46
C SER A 327 -10.13 -16.02 9.26
N ALA A 328 -9.45 -16.88 8.49
CA ALA A 328 -10.06 -17.61 7.39
C ALA A 328 -11.18 -18.52 7.92
N PRO A 329 -12.39 -18.48 7.34
CA PRO A 329 -13.48 -19.35 7.75
C PRO A 329 -13.16 -20.80 7.39
N ASP A 330 -13.35 -21.72 8.34
CA ASP A 330 -13.29 -23.15 8.12
C ASP A 330 -14.62 -23.62 7.54
N ASP A 331 -14.73 -23.57 6.20
CA ASP A 331 -15.91 -23.99 5.45
C ASP A 331 -15.83 -25.45 4.98
N GLY A 332 -14.77 -26.17 5.34
CA GLY A 332 -14.49 -27.54 4.88
C GLY A 332 -14.24 -27.66 3.37
N LEU A 333 -14.17 -26.53 2.63
CA LEU A 333 -13.98 -26.50 1.17
C LEU A 333 -12.52 -26.24 0.76
N ASP A 334 -11.65 -25.95 1.72
CA ASP A 334 -10.24 -25.60 1.47
C ASP A 334 -9.49 -26.67 0.68
N GLU A 335 -9.60 -27.93 1.10
CA GLU A 335 -8.90 -29.05 0.44
C GLU A 335 -9.41 -29.28 -0.99
N GLU A 336 -10.71 -29.10 -1.23
CA GLU A 336 -11.26 -29.24 -2.58
C GLU A 336 -10.85 -28.06 -3.48
N ALA A 337 -10.84 -26.85 -2.92
CA ALA A 337 -10.40 -25.64 -3.62
C ALA A 337 -8.92 -25.75 -4.01
N LYS A 338 -8.06 -26.20 -3.10
CA LYS A 338 -6.62 -26.44 -3.36
C LYS A 338 -6.41 -27.43 -4.48
N LYS A 339 -7.04 -28.62 -4.41
CA LYS A 339 -6.95 -29.64 -5.47
C LYS A 339 -7.45 -29.13 -6.82
N ALA A 340 -8.49 -28.30 -6.83
CA ALA A 340 -9.00 -27.73 -8.06
C ALA A 340 -8.02 -26.71 -8.67
N ILE A 341 -7.40 -25.87 -7.84
CA ILE A 341 -6.40 -24.88 -8.26
C ILE A 341 -5.12 -25.57 -8.74
N GLU A 342 -4.65 -26.62 -8.06
CA GLU A 342 -3.49 -27.40 -8.51
C GLU A 342 -3.67 -28.00 -9.91
N ARG A 343 -4.90 -28.32 -10.30
CA ARG A 343 -5.22 -28.86 -11.63
C ARG A 343 -5.26 -27.80 -12.73
N ALA A 344 -5.61 -26.57 -12.39
CA ALA A 344 -5.74 -25.47 -13.33
C ALA A 344 -5.27 -24.15 -12.69
N PRO A 345 -3.96 -24.03 -12.39
CA PRO A 345 -3.47 -22.90 -11.64
C PRO A 345 -3.35 -21.66 -12.54
N ALA A 346 -3.80 -20.51 -12.05
CA ALA A 346 -3.54 -19.24 -12.72
C ALA A 346 -2.11 -18.71 -12.45
N GLY A 347 -1.45 -19.22 -11.40
CA GLY A 347 -0.08 -18.88 -11.00
C GLY A 347 0.79 -20.13 -10.80
N ASN A 348 1.77 -20.06 -9.90
CA ASN A 348 2.57 -21.22 -9.49
C ASN A 348 2.26 -21.59 -8.03
N PRO A 349 1.39 -22.58 -7.75
CA PRO A 349 0.99 -22.95 -6.40
C PRO A 349 2.18 -23.32 -5.49
N GLY A 350 3.22 -23.94 -6.05
CA GLY A 350 4.42 -24.31 -5.30
C GLY A 350 5.21 -23.10 -4.77
N VAL A 351 5.03 -21.94 -5.39
CA VAL A 351 5.62 -20.67 -4.96
C VAL A 351 4.63 -19.86 -4.10
N GLU A 352 3.36 -19.78 -4.50
CA GLU A 352 2.39 -18.86 -3.92
C GLU A 352 1.70 -19.38 -2.63
N ASP A 353 1.65 -20.70 -2.40
CA ASP A 353 1.08 -21.31 -1.17
C ASP A 353 2.13 -21.71 -0.13
N ASN A 354 3.42 -21.72 -0.50
CA ASN A 354 4.48 -22.21 0.36
C ASN A 354 5.16 -21.08 1.14
N ILE A 355 4.84 -20.96 2.43
CA ILE A 355 5.39 -19.91 3.30
C ILE A 355 6.92 -19.90 3.36
N LYS A 356 7.58 -21.06 3.24
CA LYS A 356 9.05 -21.13 3.24
C LYS A 356 9.61 -20.56 1.94
N VAL A 357 8.98 -20.87 0.81
CA VAL A 357 9.36 -20.32 -0.49
C VAL A 357 9.11 -18.82 -0.51
N LEU A 358 7.97 -18.36 0.00
CA LEU A 358 7.66 -16.94 0.13
C LEU A 358 8.63 -16.19 1.06
N ALA A 359 9.12 -16.83 2.12
CA ALA A 359 10.14 -16.26 3.00
C ALA A 359 11.51 -16.14 2.32
N VAL A 360 11.89 -17.10 1.47
CA VAL A 360 13.10 -16.97 0.65
C VAL A 360 12.91 -15.92 -0.44
N LEU A 361 11.75 -15.93 -1.10
CA LEU A 361 11.40 -14.98 -2.14
C LEU A 361 11.37 -13.54 -1.63
N SER A 362 10.91 -13.31 -0.40
CA SER A 362 10.89 -11.98 0.20
C SER A 362 12.29 -11.41 0.42
N LEU A 363 13.29 -12.26 0.70
CA LEU A 363 14.69 -11.85 0.83
C LEU A 363 15.32 -11.46 -0.51
N VAL A 364 14.94 -12.15 -1.59
CA VAL A 364 15.53 -11.93 -2.93
C VAL A 364 14.83 -10.81 -3.69
N THR A 365 13.50 -10.82 -3.66
CA THR A 365 12.64 -9.98 -4.51
C THR A 365 11.96 -8.84 -3.76
N GLY A 366 12.19 -8.76 -2.45
CA GLY A 366 11.52 -7.84 -1.55
C GLY A 366 10.24 -8.42 -0.96
N PRO A 367 9.83 -7.94 0.23
CA PRO A 367 8.71 -8.52 0.98
C PRO A 367 7.37 -8.38 0.28
N SER A 368 7.15 -7.29 -0.47
CA SER A 368 5.90 -7.06 -1.17
C SER A 368 5.59 -8.08 -2.24
N MET A 369 6.58 -8.53 -3.01
CA MET A 369 6.35 -9.53 -4.06
C MET A 369 5.80 -10.81 -3.43
N ALA A 370 6.44 -11.28 -2.35
CA ALA A 370 5.99 -12.44 -1.60
C ALA A 370 4.57 -12.25 -1.04
N PHE A 371 4.28 -11.10 -0.42
CA PHE A 371 2.93 -10.83 0.08
C PHE A 371 1.89 -10.77 -1.03
N MET A 372 2.19 -10.13 -2.15
CA MET A 372 1.25 -10.02 -3.26
C MET A 372 0.97 -11.35 -3.92
N LEU A 373 1.98 -12.20 -4.09
CA LEU A 373 1.78 -13.58 -4.55
C LEU A 373 0.91 -14.38 -3.58
N TRP A 374 1.18 -14.26 -2.27
CA TRP A 374 0.36 -14.90 -1.25
C TRP A 374 -1.10 -14.43 -1.33
N TYR A 375 -1.34 -13.11 -1.36
CA TYR A 375 -2.69 -12.56 -1.49
C TYR A 375 -3.37 -12.96 -2.79
N ALA A 376 -2.64 -13.01 -3.92
CA ALA A 376 -3.16 -13.47 -5.19
C ALA A 376 -3.68 -14.90 -5.10
N HIS A 377 -2.90 -15.81 -4.50
CA HIS A 377 -3.31 -17.19 -4.30
C HIS A 377 -4.54 -17.31 -3.36
N GLN A 378 -4.58 -16.52 -2.29
CA GLN A 378 -5.74 -16.50 -1.39
C GLN A 378 -7.01 -16.00 -2.10
N GLU A 379 -6.91 -15.01 -2.98
CA GLU A 379 -8.05 -14.54 -3.78
C GLU A 379 -8.44 -15.55 -4.88
N GLU A 380 -7.51 -16.33 -5.41
CA GLU A 380 -7.80 -17.44 -6.33
C GLU A 380 -8.62 -18.54 -5.64
N ILE A 381 -8.24 -18.94 -4.42
CA ILE A 381 -9.01 -19.86 -3.55
C ILE A 381 -10.41 -19.30 -3.29
N ARG A 382 -10.50 -18.03 -2.87
CA ARG A 382 -11.78 -17.38 -2.59
C ARG A 382 -12.68 -17.32 -3.83
N GLY A 383 -12.12 -17.05 -5.00
CA GLY A 383 -12.85 -17.05 -6.26
C GLY A 383 -13.41 -18.41 -6.63
N TRP A 384 -12.64 -19.48 -6.42
CA TRP A 384 -13.14 -20.84 -6.63
C TRP A 384 -14.31 -21.15 -5.68
N LYS A 385 -14.15 -20.85 -4.39
CA LYS A 385 -15.19 -21.08 -3.38
C LYS A 385 -16.44 -20.26 -3.66
N GLY A 386 -16.30 -18.99 -4.01
CA GLY A 386 -17.41 -18.09 -4.36
C GLY A 386 -18.24 -18.62 -5.54
N ARG A 387 -17.59 -19.08 -6.62
CA ARG A 387 -18.28 -19.70 -7.77
C ARG A 387 -18.99 -21.00 -7.38
N ARG A 388 -18.39 -21.80 -6.50
CA ARG A 388 -19.03 -23.02 -6.00
C ARG A 388 -20.28 -22.72 -5.19
N ALA A 389 -20.21 -21.78 -4.25
CA ALA A 389 -21.36 -21.38 -3.45
C ALA A 389 -22.47 -20.79 -4.32
N TRP A 390 -22.12 -19.99 -5.33
CA TRP A 390 -23.10 -19.48 -6.30
C TRP A 390 -23.85 -20.61 -7.00
N ARG A 391 -23.13 -21.60 -7.54
CA ARG A 391 -23.77 -22.76 -8.18
C ARG A 391 -24.69 -23.54 -7.25
N GLN A 392 -24.28 -23.75 -5.99
CA GLN A 392 -25.10 -24.44 -5.00
C GLN A 392 -26.37 -23.64 -4.66
N ASN A 393 -26.25 -22.33 -4.52
CA ASN A 393 -27.38 -21.44 -4.25
C ASN A 393 -28.35 -21.41 -5.44
N SER A 394 -27.87 -21.24 -6.68
CA SER A 394 -28.70 -21.29 -7.89
C SER A 394 -29.35 -22.67 -8.10
N ALA A 395 -28.65 -23.76 -7.79
CA ALA A 395 -29.21 -25.11 -7.83
C ALA A 395 -30.38 -25.28 -6.87
N SER A 396 -30.25 -24.78 -5.63
CA SER A 396 -31.29 -24.87 -4.60
C SER A 396 -32.58 -24.13 -4.98
N LYS A 397 -32.50 -23.19 -5.92
CA LYS A 397 -33.62 -22.38 -6.42
C LYS A 397 -34.20 -22.90 -7.74
N GLY A 398 -33.63 -23.95 -8.33
CA GLY A 398 -34.05 -24.46 -9.64
C GLY A 398 -33.67 -23.57 -10.83
N GLU A 399 -32.81 -22.56 -10.62
CA GLU A 399 -32.45 -21.56 -11.64
C GLU A 399 -31.39 -22.04 -12.63
N LEU A 400 -30.71 -23.17 -12.36
CA LEU A 400 -29.70 -23.74 -13.26
C LEU A 400 -30.28 -24.31 -14.58
N ALA A 401 -31.60 -24.43 -14.69
CA ALA A 401 -32.26 -24.93 -15.90
C ALA A 401 -32.60 -23.84 -16.93
N VAL A 402 -32.49 -22.55 -16.57
CA VAL A 402 -32.91 -21.43 -17.43
C VAL A 402 -31.96 -20.25 -17.28
N LYS A 403 -30.76 -20.32 -17.86
CA LYS A 403 -29.99 -19.15 -18.35
C LYS A 403 -28.79 -19.57 -19.18
#